data_AF-A0A917J5K8-F1
#
_entry.id   AF-A0A917J5K8-F1
#
_cell.length_a   1.000
_cell.length_b   1.000
_cell.length_c   1.000
_cell.angle_alpha   90.00
_cell.angle_beta   90.00
_cell.angle_gamma   90.00
#
_symmetry.space_group_name_H-M   'P 1'
#
loop_
_entity.id
_entity.type
_entity.pdbx_description
1 polymer ?
#
loop_
_entity_poly.entity_id
_entity_poly.type
_entity_poly.pdbx_seq_one_letter_code
_entity_poly.pdbx_strand_id
1 'polypeptide(L)'
;MKKRYQILIGLLVLIAFPFVVVGINQITSRYYNRQFNTIEAGVKSAHYTLTKVAVTGSFEYHPGESNWSANDTVMTEGNDGYLYFDTLQNVVKLEYKNYASTLGEDNLAHMVTITLTGKVVHDHVIKNTEYAQLRKNCIILKDEIKPFQKWTDPAQVICLKHFHLKEFNSFKIFNPLSGLGGNGGTHYHWWDGDAYYEVKHQNEVLKFKLPCQSAAILFPGDFDYDTGINYYRLPAQYKADVAFLVYAVNSAPNSLYIVKHK
;
A
#
# COMPACT_ATOMS: atom_id res chain seq x y z
N MET A 1 0.67 41.95 -37.08
CA MET A 1 1.83 41.18 -36.60
C MET A 1 1.76 40.83 -35.11
N LYS A 2 1.61 41.78 -34.18
CA LYS A 2 1.61 41.51 -32.71
C LYS A 2 0.68 40.39 -32.23
N LYS A 3 -0.57 40.31 -32.74
CA LYS A 3 -1.53 39.25 -32.37
C LYS A 3 -1.08 37.83 -32.78
N ARG A 4 -0.40 37.68 -33.93
CA ARG A 4 0.09 36.38 -34.40
C ARG A 4 1.24 35.86 -33.51
N TYR A 5 2.13 36.75 -33.08
CA TYR A 5 3.20 36.41 -32.13
C TYR A 5 2.65 35.98 -30.77
N GLN A 6 1.62 36.66 -30.25
CA GLN A 6 1.00 36.29 -28.98
C GLN A 6 0.38 34.89 -29.03
N ILE A 7 -0.31 34.54 -30.12
CA ILE A 7 -0.87 33.19 -30.32
C ILE A 7 0.25 32.14 -30.38
N LEU A 8 1.32 32.41 -31.12
CA LEU A 8 2.45 31.49 -31.25
C LEU A 8 3.17 31.26 -29.91
N ILE A 9 3.37 32.31 -29.11
CA ILE A 9 3.91 32.19 -27.75
C ILE A 9 2.97 31.36 -26.87
N GLY A 10 1.66 31.60 -26.92
CA GLY A 10 0.68 30.81 -26.18
C GLY A 10 0.73 29.32 -26.52
N LEU A 11 0.83 28.98 -27.81
CA LEU A 11 0.97 27.59 -28.27
C LEU A 11 2.28 26.96 -27.79
N LEU A 12 3.40 27.70 -27.85
CA LEU A 12 4.68 27.21 -27.33
C LEU A 12 4.63 26.93 -25.83
N VAL A 13 4.00 27.81 -25.05
CA VAL A 13 3.81 27.59 -23.60
C VAL A 13 2.95 26.35 -23.35
N LEU A 14 1.84 26.19 -24.09
CA LEU A 14 0.96 25.03 -23.96
C LEU A 14 1.67 23.71 -24.26
N ILE A 15 2.49 23.68 -25.32
CA ILE A 15 3.28 22.51 -25.70
C ILE A 15 4.40 22.25 -24.68
N ALA A 16 5.07 23.29 -24.18
CA ALA A 16 6.17 23.15 -23.22
C ALA A 16 5.70 22.77 -21.81
N PHE A 17 4.47 23.13 -21.43
CA PHE A 17 3.97 23.00 -20.05
C PHE A 17 4.09 21.57 -19.48
N PRO A 18 3.65 20.50 -20.15
CA PRO A 18 3.81 19.14 -19.63
C PRO A 18 5.27 18.76 -19.39
N PHE A 19 6.18 19.16 -20.28
CA PHE A 19 7.61 18.89 -20.14
C PHE A 19 8.23 19.62 -18.94
N VAL A 20 7.79 20.86 -18.68
CA VAL A 20 8.22 21.62 -17.50
C VAL A 20 7.75 20.94 -16.23
N VAL A 21 6.49 20.51 -16.17
CA VAL A 21 5.91 19.80 -15.01
C VAL A 21 6.67 18.50 -14.73
N VAL A 22 6.89 17.67 -15.76
CA VAL A 22 7.67 16.43 -15.64
C VAL A 22 9.11 16.74 -15.24
N GLY A 23 9.73 17.79 -15.80
CA GLY A 23 11.08 18.22 -15.43
C GLY A 23 11.21 18.59 -13.96
N ILE A 24 10.27 19.37 -13.43
CA ILE A 24 10.20 19.71 -11.99
C ILE A 24 10.01 18.43 -11.17
N ASN A 25 9.10 17.54 -11.57
CA ASN A 25 8.87 16.27 -10.88
C ASN A 25 10.15 15.44 -10.76
N GLN A 26 10.92 15.31 -11.85
CA GLN A 26 12.19 14.58 -11.88
C GLN A 26 13.25 15.19 -10.96
N ILE A 27 13.37 16.52 -10.93
CA ILE A 27 14.31 17.22 -10.03
C ILE A 27 13.92 16.99 -8.58
N THR A 28 12.64 17.12 -8.25
CA THR A 28 12.11 16.86 -6.90
C THR A 28 12.36 15.40 -6.49
N SER A 29 12.12 14.43 -7.37
CA SER A 29 12.41 13.01 -7.10
C SER A 29 13.89 12.76 -6.82
N ARG A 30 14.81 13.45 -7.50
CA ARG A 30 16.25 13.36 -7.19
C ARG A 30 16.60 13.87 -5.80
N TYR A 31 15.92 14.92 -5.32
CA TYR A 31 16.07 15.39 -3.95
C TYR A 31 15.59 14.32 -2.95
N TYR A 32 14.39 13.77 -3.17
CA TYR A 32 13.82 12.75 -2.29
C TYR A 32 14.60 11.43 -2.29
N ASN A 33 15.17 11.02 -3.43
CA ASN A 33 16.04 9.84 -3.53
C ASN A 33 17.27 9.89 -2.61
N ARG A 34 17.70 11.09 -2.16
CA ARG A 34 18.81 11.22 -1.20
C ARG A 34 18.37 11.04 0.25
N GLN A 35 17.08 11.20 0.53
CA GLN A 35 16.54 11.20 1.90
C GLN A 35 15.71 9.95 2.22
N PHE A 36 15.22 9.24 1.20
CA PHE A 36 14.32 8.11 1.34
C PHE A 36 14.99 6.86 0.78
N ASN A 37 15.01 5.81 1.59
CA ASN A 37 15.54 4.51 1.19
C ASN A 37 14.45 3.70 0.50
N THR A 38 14.83 2.82 -0.44
CA THR A 38 13.93 1.76 -0.86
C THR A 38 13.56 0.91 0.35
N ILE A 39 12.28 0.57 0.52
CA ILE A 39 11.84 -0.18 1.70
C ILE A 39 12.56 -1.54 1.82
N GLU A 40 12.91 -2.15 0.68
CA GLU A 40 13.65 -3.41 0.57
C GLU A 40 15.07 -3.34 1.14
N ALA A 41 15.71 -2.16 1.10
CA ALA A 41 17.04 -1.98 1.70
C ALA A 41 16.99 -1.91 3.25
N GLY A 42 15.79 -1.89 3.83
CA GLY A 42 15.56 -1.60 5.23
C GLY A 42 15.64 -0.10 5.51
N VAL A 43 14.73 0.39 6.34
CA VAL A 43 14.68 1.80 6.73
C VAL A 43 14.95 1.91 8.23
N LYS A 44 15.70 2.93 8.63
CA LYS A 44 16.11 3.13 10.02
C LYS A 44 15.90 4.58 10.40
N SER A 45 15.49 4.79 11.64
CA SER A 45 15.47 6.09 12.31
C SER A 45 16.45 6.05 13.49
N ALA A 46 16.25 6.83 14.56
CA ALA A 46 17.16 6.79 15.70
C ALA A 46 16.98 5.48 16.49
N HIS A 47 15.75 5.15 16.90
CA HIS A 47 15.46 3.98 17.73
C HIS A 47 14.71 2.86 16.99
N TYR A 48 14.17 3.11 15.80
CA TYR A 48 13.37 2.13 15.07
C TYR A 48 14.01 1.66 13.77
N THR A 49 13.56 0.48 13.34
CA THR A 49 13.85 -0.13 12.05
C THR A 49 12.55 -0.58 11.40
N LEU A 50 12.45 -0.42 10.09
CA LEU A 50 11.43 -1.00 9.23
C LEU A 50 12.13 -2.03 8.33
N THR A 51 11.76 -3.29 8.48
CA THR A 51 12.44 -4.41 7.80
C THR A 51 11.42 -5.39 7.23
N LYS A 52 11.76 -6.04 6.11
CA LYS A 52 10.90 -7.02 5.46
C LYS A 52 10.82 -8.31 6.29
N VAL A 53 9.62 -8.84 6.44
CA VAL A 53 9.35 -10.18 6.99
C VAL A 53 9.36 -11.17 5.84
N ALA A 54 10.06 -12.30 6.00
CA ALA A 54 10.20 -13.31 4.96
C ALA A 54 8.92 -14.16 4.81
N VAL A 55 7.89 -13.58 4.20
CA VAL A 55 6.64 -14.27 3.79
C VAL A 55 6.48 -14.09 2.28
N THR A 56 6.08 -15.16 1.59
CA THR A 56 5.82 -15.17 0.15
C THR A 56 4.36 -15.48 -0.13
N GLY A 57 3.86 -15.12 -1.31
CA GLY A 57 2.50 -15.42 -1.75
C GLY A 57 1.56 -14.22 -1.71
N SER A 58 0.29 -14.45 -2.00
CA SER A 58 -0.75 -13.43 -2.01
C SER A 58 -1.50 -13.44 -0.68
N PHE A 59 -1.47 -12.33 0.04
CA PHE A 59 -2.09 -12.22 1.36
C PHE A 59 -3.60 -12.11 1.23
N GLU A 60 -4.33 -12.78 2.13
CA GLU A 60 -5.78 -12.73 2.15
C GLU A 60 -6.24 -11.54 2.99
N TYR A 61 -7.09 -10.68 2.41
CA TYR A 61 -7.74 -9.61 3.15
C TYR A 61 -9.00 -10.14 3.81
N HIS A 62 -9.16 -9.87 5.11
CA HIS A 62 -10.34 -10.30 5.85
C HIS A 62 -11.25 -9.10 6.09
N PRO A 63 -12.40 -9.02 5.41
CA PRO A 63 -13.37 -7.99 5.70
C PRO A 63 -13.89 -8.23 7.12
N GLY A 64 -13.92 -7.17 7.91
CA GLY A 64 -14.64 -7.17 9.18
C GLY A 64 -16.12 -7.38 8.93
N GLU A 65 -16.86 -7.77 9.97
CA GLU A 65 -18.33 -7.77 9.97
C GLU A 65 -18.82 -6.32 9.86
N SER A 66 -18.76 -5.77 8.64
CA SER A 66 -19.38 -4.50 8.33
C SER A 66 -20.87 -4.76 8.16
N ASN A 67 -21.67 -4.29 9.13
CA ASN A 67 -23.11 -4.20 8.96
C ASN A 67 -23.37 -3.09 7.93
N TRP A 68 -23.36 -3.46 6.64
CA TRP A 68 -23.77 -2.56 5.59
C TRP A 68 -25.28 -2.34 5.67
N SER A 69 -25.69 -1.33 6.44
CA SER A 69 -27.04 -0.77 6.38
C SER A 69 -27.10 0.19 5.20
N ALA A 70 -27.98 -0.06 4.24
CA ALA A 70 -28.21 0.82 3.09
C ALA A 70 -28.62 2.27 3.48
N ASN A 71 -28.94 2.50 4.76
CA ASN A 71 -29.34 3.79 5.31
C ASN A 71 -28.23 4.51 6.10
N ASP A 72 -27.10 3.86 6.39
CA ASP A 72 -26.00 4.50 7.11
C ASP A 72 -25.02 5.15 6.12
N THR A 73 -25.05 6.48 6.06
CA THR A 73 -24.03 7.29 5.36
C THR A 73 -22.66 7.28 6.05
N VAL A 74 -22.52 6.52 7.15
CA VAL A 74 -21.29 6.40 7.93
C VAL A 74 -20.93 4.92 7.98
N MET A 75 -19.89 4.50 7.25
CA MET A 75 -19.35 3.15 7.41
C MET A 75 -18.91 2.99 8.86
N THR A 76 -19.56 2.07 9.59
CA THR A 76 -19.10 1.65 10.90
C THR A 76 -17.78 0.92 10.71
N GLU A 77 -16.71 1.42 11.34
CA GLU A 77 -15.36 0.87 11.24
C GLU A 77 -15.36 -0.58 11.74
N GLY A 78 -15.44 -1.54 10.82
CA GLY A 78 -15.18 -2.94 11.11
C GLY A 78 -13.70 -3.16 11.41
N ASN A 79 -13.37 -4.24 12.12
CA ASN A 79 -11.98 -4.70 12.21
C ASN A 79 -11.67 -5.50 10.94
N ASP A 80 -11.40 -4.80 9.83
CA ASP A 80 -10.92 -5.38 8.59
C ASP A 80 -9.39 -5.28 8.47
N GLY A 81 -8.78 -6.23 7.77
CA GLY A 81 -7.33 -6.24 7.58
C GLY A 81 -6.73 -7.57 7.15
N TYR A 82 -5.43 -7.56 6.91
CA TYR A 82 -4.63 -8.74 6.54
C TYR A 82 -4.12 -9.54 7.74
N LEU A 83 -4.01 -8.91 8.92
CA LEU A 83 -3.24 -9.46 10.04
C LEU A 83 -4.14 -9.85 11.22
N TYR A 84 -3.85 -11.00 11.79
CA TYR A 84 -4.37 -11.44 13.08
C TYR A 84 -3.32 -11.24 14.17
N PHE A 85 -3.76 -10.96 15.39
CA PHE A 85 -2.90 -10.97 16.57
C PHE A 85 -3.43 -12.00 17.56
N ASP A 86 -2.63 -13.03 17.85
CA ASP A 86 -2.91 -14.03 18.88
C ASP A 86 -2.61 -13.42 20.25
N THR A 87 -3.68 -13.14 20.99
CA THR A 87 -3.64 -12.41 22.26
C THR A 87 -3.07 -13.22 23.42
N LEU A 88 -2.99 -14.55 23.29
CA LEU A 88 -2.42 -15.44 24.31
C LEU A 88 -0.92 -15.66 24.07
N GLN A 89 -0.54 -15.88 22.80
CA GLN A 89 0.85 -16.15 22.42
C GLN A 89 1.67 -14.90 22.12
N ASN A 90 1.02 -13.74 21.95
CA ASN A 90 1.64 -12.47 21.53
C ASN A 90 2.41 -12.61 20.22
N VAL A 91 1.78 -13.22 19.21
CA VAL A 91 2.31 -13.39 17.85
C VAL A 91 1.31 -12.87 16.83
N VAL A 92 1.82 -12.43 15.69
CA VAL A 92 1.00 -12.07 14.54
C VAL A 92 0.80 -13.29 13.64
N LYS A 93 -0.41 -13.50 13.15
CA LYS A 93 -0.69 -14.51 12.13
C LYS A 93 -1.15 -13.82 10.85
N LEU A 94 -0.76 -14.37 9.71
CA LEU A 94 -1.10 -13.85 8.40
C LEU A 94 -1.54 -15.02 7.52
N GLU A 95 -2.67 -14.84 6.86
CA GLU A 95 -3.16 -15.80 5.87
C GLU A 95 -2.69 -15.41 4.47
N TYR A 96 -2.26 -16.40 3.69
CA TYR A 96 -1.83 -16.18 2.32
C TYR A 96 -2.05 -17.41 1.44
N LYS A 97 -2.06 -17.20 0.12
CA LYS A 97 -2.18 -18.25 -0.89
C LYS A 97 -0.89 -18.29 -1.72
N ASN A 98 -0.35 -19.49 -1.91
CA ASN A 98 0.74 -19.74 -2.85
C ASN A 98 0.16 -20.24 -4.17
N TYR A 99 0.25 -19.45 -5.22
CA TYR A 99 -0.05 -19.91 -6.57
C TYR A 99 1.16 -20.68 -7.12
N ALA A 100 1.34 -21.93 -6.68
CA ALA A 100 2.31 -22.82 -7.31
C ALA A 100 1.79 -23.20 -8.71
N SER A 101 2.28 -22.52 -9.74
CA SER A 101 1.87 -22.78 -11.13
C SER A 101 2.28 -24.17 -11.59
N THR A 102 1.33 -24.96 -12.09
CA THR A 102 1.36 -25.83 -13.30
C THR A 102 0.61 -27.16 -13.16
N LEU A 103 0.28 -27.61 -11.95
CA LEU A 103 -0.27 -28.95 -11.75
C LEU A 103 -1.48 -28.94 -10.82
N GLY A 104 -2.61 -28.34 -11.24
CA GLY A 104 -3.98 -28.64 -10.80
C GLY A 104 -4.31 -28.83 -9.31
N GLU A 105 -3.36 -28.63 -8.40
CA GLU A 105 -3.46 -28.85 -6.97
C GLU A 105 -3.91 -27.55 -6.33
N ASP A 106 -4.90 -27.72 -5.47
CA ASP A 106 -5.78 -26.70 -4.95
C ASP A 106 -5.02 -25.48 -4.41
N ASN A 107 -5.68 -24.32 -4.49
CA ASN A 107 -5.27 -23.09 -3.83
C ASN A 107 -5.17 -23.31 -2.31
N LEU A 108 -4.07 -23.89 -1.84
CA LEU A 108 -3.86 -24.16 -0.43
C LEU A 108 -3.67 -22.81 0.26
N ALA A 109 -4.60 -22.48 1.15
CA ALA A 109 -4.43 -21.36 2.05
C ALA A 109 -3.41 -21.75 3.12
N HIS A 110 -2.52 -20.83 3.46
CA HIS A 110 -1.50 -20.98 4.47
C HIS A 110 -1.71 -19.97 5.58
N MET A 111 -1.41 -20.35 6.83
CA MET A 111 -1.36 -19.45 7.98
C MET A 111 0.07 -19.42 8.51
N VAL A 112 0.74 -18.28 8.34
CA VAL A 112 2.08 -18.08 8.89
C VAL A 112 1.99 -17.41 10.26
N THR A 113 2.81 -17.88 11.22
CA THR A 113 2.97 -17.27 12.55
C THR A 113 4.28 -16.50 12.61
N ILE A 114 4.19 -15.24 13.02
CA ILE A 114 5.28 -14.26 13.01
C ILE A 114 5.43 -13.69 14.42
N THR A 115 6.64 -13.72 14.96
CA THR A 115 6.95 -13.10 16.26
C THR A 115 6.93 -11.58 16.16
N LEU A 116 6.86 -10.90 17.31
CA LEU A 116 7.00 -9.43 17.37
C LEU A 116 8.41 -8.93 17.01
N THR A 117 9.36 -9.84 16.80
CA THR A 117 10.68 -9.53 16.24
C THR A 117 10.72 -9.66 14.71
N GLY A 118 9.64 -10.10 14.08
CA GLY A 118 9.54 -10.33 12.63
C GLY A 118 10.08 -11.68 12.17
N LYS A 119 10.27 -12.65 13.08
CA LYS A 119 10.71 -14.00 12.71
C LYS A 119 9.49 -14.87 12.41
N VAL A 120 9.49 -15.52 11.26
CA VAL A 120 8.53 -16.59 10.95
C VAL A 120 8.89 -17.82 11.76
N VAL A 121 7.97 -18.33 12.57
CA VAL A 121 8.17 -19.49 13.46
C VAL A 121 7.39 -20.72 13.02
N HIS A 122 6.25 -20.53 12.37
CA HIS A 122 5.42 -21.61 11.84
C HIS A 122 4.76 -21.20 10.53
N ASP A 123 4.57 -22.17 9.63
CA ASP A 123 3.80 -22.06 8.40
C ASP A 123 2.91 -23.30 8.30
N HIS A 124 1.60 -23.09 8.40
CA HIS A 124 0.62 -24.17 8.41
C HIS A 124 -0.24 -24.13 7.15
N VAL A 125 -0.26 -25.23 6.40
CA VAL A 125 -1.27 -25.45 5.36
C VAL A 125 -2.62 -25.59 6.03
N ILE A 126 -3.56 -24.73 5.68
CA ILE A 126 -4.88 -24.69 6.29
C ILE A 126 -5.79 -25.72 5.63
N LYS A 127 -6.27 -26.68 6.41
CA LYS A 127 -7.41 -27.53 6.04
C LYS A 127 -8.69 -26.90 6.59
N ASN A 128 -9.79 -26.95 5.83
CA ASN A 128 -11.06 -26.30 6.21
C ASN A 128 -11.53 -26.63 7.64
N THR A 129 -11.25 -27.83 8.15
CA THR A 129 -11.63 -28.26 9.50
C THR A 129 -10.82 -27.62 10.64
N GLU A 130 -9.66 -27.01 10.36
CA GLU A 130 -8.73 -26.49 11.37
C GLU A 130 -8.81 -24.96 11.52
N TYR A 131 -9.54 -24.28 10.64
CA TYR A 131 -9.60 -22.83 10.53
C TYR A 131 -9.96 -22.13 11.85
N ALA A 132 -10.99 -22.63 12.54
CA ALA A 132 -11.44 -22.07 13.81
C ALA A 132 -10.41 -22.25 14.95
N GLN A 133 -9.62 -23.33 14.93
CA GLN A 133 -8.59 -23.58 15.93
C GLN A 133 -7.36 -22.70 15.70
N LEU A 134 -6.95 -22.50 14.45
CA LEU A 134 -5.79 -21.66 14.10
C LEU A 134 -6.01 -20.19 14.48
N ARG A 135 -7.26 -19.73 14.47
CA ARG A 135 -7.68 -18.37 14.87
C ARG A 135 -8.15 -18.26 16.31
N LYS A 136 -8.03 -19.32 17.10
CA LYS A 136 -8.42 -19.29 18.51
C LYS A 136 -7.59 -18.23 19.25
N ASN A 137 -8.25 -17.34 19.99
CA ASN A 137 -7.67 -16.18 20.69
C ASN A 137 -7.10 -15.08 19.78
N CYS A 138 -7.35 -15.14 18.47
CA CYS A 138 -6.91 -14.09 17.54
C CYS A 138 -7.92 -12.95 17.46
N ILE A 139 -7.41 -11.73 17.38
CA ILE A 139 -8.16 -10.55 16.95
C ILE A 139 -7.64 -10.09 15.59
N ILE A 140 -8.50 -9.54 14.72
CA ILE A 140 -8.04 -8.87 13.50
C ILE A 140 -7.43 -7.53 13.90
N LEU A 141 -6.22 -7.25 13.42
CA LEU A 141 -5.61 -5.94 13.58
C LEU A 141 -6.28 -4.98 12.60
N LYS A 142 -6.82 -3.89 13.14
CA LYS A 142 -7.44 -2.81 12.38
C LYS A 142 -6.39 -2.05 11.57
N ASP A 143 -6.67 -1.83 10.28
CA ASP A 143 -5.88 -0.91 9.48
C ASP A 143 -6.06 0.54 9.98
N GLU A 144 -4.95 1.21 10.29
CA GLU A 144 -4.96 2.61 10.71
C GLU A 144 -5.10 3.57 9.51
N ILE A 145 -4.98 3.07 8.28
CA ILE A 145 -5.21 3.84 7.06
C ILE A 145 -6.71 3.94 6.82
N LYS A 146 -7.22 5.17 6.79
CA LYS A 146 -8.66 5.40 6.62
C LYS A 146 -9.09 5.09 5.18
N PRO A 147 -10.33 4.61 4.98
CA PRO A 147 -10.96 4.70 3.67
C PRO A 147 -10.88 6.14 3.16
N PHE A 148 -10.46 6.33 1.91
CA PHE A 148 -10.22 7.67 1.33
C PHE A 148 -9.22 8.50 2.15
N GLN A 149 -8.05 7.94 2.46
CA GLN A 149 -6.97 8.67 3.11
C GLN A 149 -6.49 9.85 2.25
N LYS A 150 -6.31 11.02 2.87
CA LYS A 150 -5.62 12.15 2.25
C LYS A 150 -4.12 11.90 2.27
N TRP A 151 -3.58 11.36 1.19
CA TRP A 151 -2.19 10.88 1.20
C TRP A 151 -1.17 11.99 1.48
N THR A 152 -1.39 13.24 1.10
CA THR A 152 -0.42 14.32 1.35
C THR A 152 -0.56 15.01 2.71
N ASP A 153 -1.58 14.65 3.50
CA ASP A 153 -1.83 15.27 4.81
C ASP A 153 -0.75 14.83 5.83
N PRO A 154 0.08 15.77 6.34
CA PRO A 154 1.13 15.44 7.28
C PRO A 154 0.60 15.04 8.65
N ALA A 155 -0.69 15.20 8.98
CA ALA A 155 -1.27 14.74 10.24
C ALA A 155 -1.49 13.22 10.27
N GLN A 156 -1.58 12.57 9.11
CA GLN A 156 -1.80 11.12 9.00
C GLN A 156 -0.60 10.31 9.54
N VAL A 157 -0.87 9.06 9.91
CA VAL A 157 0.17 8.12 10.39
C VAL A 157 1.16 7.80 9.28
N ILE A 158 0.65 7.63 8.05
CA ILE A 158 1.46 7.51 6.83
C ILE A 158 1.08 8.65 5.90
N CYS A 159 2.06 9.39 5.40
CA CYS A 159 1.82 10.42 4.39
C CYS A 159 2.79 10.29 3.22
N LEU A 160 2.29 10.53 2.01
CA LEU A 160 3.03 10.65 0.77
C LEU A 160 3.56 12.08 0.64
N LYS A 161 4.88 12.21 0.56
CA LYS A 161 5.55 13.51 0.38
C LYS A 161 5.75 13.89 -1.07
N HIS A 162 5.93 12.90 -1.93
CA HIS A 162 6.14 13.09 -3.35
C HIS A 162 5.81 11.81 -4.12
N PHE A 163 5.46 11.97 -5.39
CA PHE A 163 5.28 10.87 -6.34
C PHE A 163 6.10 11.13 -7.60
N HIS A 164 7.02 10.23 -7.90
CA HIS A 164 7.88 10.30 -9.09
C HIS A 164 7.16 9.71 -10.30
N LEU A 165 6.79 10.55 -11.25
CA LEU A 165 6.20 10.14 -12.53
C LEU A 165 7.28 9.44 -13.39
N LYS A 166 7.15 8.13 -13.61
CA LYS A 166 8.10 7.36 -14.43
C LYS A 166 7.52 6.99 -15.79
N GLU A 167 6.39 6.28 -15.80
CA GLU A 167 5.80 5.74 -17.02
C GLU A 167 4.30 6.03 -17.05
N PHE A 168 3.83 6.63 -18.15
CA PHE A 168 2.41 6.91 -18.35
C PHE A 168 1.78 5.80 -19.18
N ASN A 169 0.86 5.06 -18.56
CA ASN A 169 0.09 4.02 -19.20
C ASN A 169 -1.23 4.60 -19.68
N SER A 170 -1.50 4.48 -20.98
CA SER A 170 -2.76 4.95 -21.60
C SER A 170 -3.35 3.95 -22.59
N PHE A 171 -2.79 2.75 -22.67
CA PHE A 171 -3.10 1.75 -23.69
C PHE A 171 -4.59 1.33 -23.72
N LYS A 172 -5.32 1.45 -22.60
CA LYS A 172 -6.75 1.12 -22.56
C LYS A 172 -7.65 2.20 -23.19
N ILE A 173 -7.20 3.47 -23.26
CA ILE A 173 -7.96 4.59 -23.85
C ILE A 173 -8.05 4.45 -25.37
N PHE A 174 -6.98 4.00 -26.01
CA PHE A 174 -6.89 3.93 -27.47
C PHE A 174 -7.28 2.56 -28.04
N ASN A 175 -7.64 1.60 -27.19
CA ASN A 175 -8.15 0.31 -27.64
C ASN A 175 -9.69 0.34 -27.66
N PRO A 176 -10.34 0.44 -28.83
CA PRO A 176 -11.80 0.52 -28.93
C PRO A 176 -12.52 -0.77 -28.49
N LEU A 177 -11.80 -1.86 -28.28
CA LEU A 177 -12.33 -3.15 -27.84
C LEU A 177 -12.20 -3.37 -26.32
N SER A 178 -11.54 -2.47 -25.58
CA SER A 178 -11.24 -2.64 -24.15
C SER A 178 -12.46 -2.60 -23.22
N GLY A 179 -13.62 -2.13 -23.71
CA GLY A 179 -14.88 -2.04 -22.97
C GLY A 179 -15.85 -3.21 -23.17
N LEU A 180 -15.57 -4.16 -24.06
CA LEU A 180 -16.43 -5.32 -24.30
C LEU A 180 -16.09 -6.44 -23.30
N GLY A 181 -16.68 -6.38 -22.10
CA GLY A 181 -16.62 -7.46 -21.11
C GLY A 181 -16.05 -7.11 -19.73
N GLY A 182 -15.77 -5.84 -19.45
CA GLY A 182 -15.21 -5.41 -18.15
C GLY A 182 -16.29 -5.06 -17.11
N ASN A 183 -16.34 -5.81 -16.01
CA ASN A 183 -17.07 -5.41 -14.80
C ASN A 183 -16.32 -4.25 -14.11
N GLY A 184 -16.61 -3.01 -14.53
CA GLY A 184 -16.51 -1.75 -13.76
C GLY A 184 -15.21 -1.38 -13.03
N GLY A 185 -14.65 -0.20 -13.34
CA GLY A 185 -13.94 0.63 -12.35
C GLY A 185 -12.42 0.77 -12.45
N THR A 186 -11.73 0.08 -13.38
CA THR A 186 -10.28 0.28 -13.53
C THR A 186 -9.95 1.57 -14.28
N HIS A 187 -8.96 2.32 -13.80
CA HIS A 187 -8.51 3.55 -14.45
C HIS A 187 -8.02 3.26 -15.88
N TYR A 188 -8.48 4.06 -16.85
CA TYR A 188 -8.10 3.90 -18.26
C TYR A 188 -6.67 4.40 -18.54
N HIS A 189 -6.17 5.27 -17.68
CA HIS A 189 -4.79 5.74 -17.66
C HIS A 189 -4.28 5.80 -16.23
N TRP A 190 -2.97 5.65 -16.08
CA TRP A 190 -2.30 5.86 -14.81
C TRP A 190 -0.81 6.12 -15.06
N TRP A 191 -0.15 6.74 -14.10
CA TRP A 191 1.29 6.75 -14.00
C TRP A 191 1.75 5.61 -13.10
N ASP A 192 2.76 4.87 -13.55
CA ASP A 192 3.61 4.10 -12.67
C ASP A 192 4.77 4.98 -12.17
N GLY A 193 5.14 4.82 -10.90
CA GLY A 193 6.11 5.68 -10.26
C GLY A 193 6.66 5.16 -8.94
N ASP A 194 7.53 5.95 -8.32
CA ASP A 194 7.94 5.76 -6.91
C ASP A 194 7.21 6.78 -6.04
N ALA A 195 6.49 6.33 -5.03
CA ALA A 195 5.95 7.19 -3.98
C ALA A 195 6.89 7.23 -2.77
N TYR A 196 7.09 8.43 -2.22
CA TYR A 196 7.97 8.70 -1.08
C TYR A 196 7.12 8.90 0.16
N TYR A 197 7.17 7.97 1.09
CA TYR A 197 6.33 7.93 2.27
C TYR A 197 7.10 8.22 3.55
N GLU A 198 6.46 8.98 4.42
CA GLU A 198 6.86 9.11 5.82
C GLU A 198 5.83 8.37 6.68
N VAL A 199 6.29 7.40 7.48
CA VAL A 199 5.48 6.78 8.53
C VAL A 199 5.91 7.30 9.89
N LYS A 200 4.93 7.76 10.66
CA LYS A 200 5.11 8.18 12.05
C LYS A 200 4.92 6.99 12.97
N HIS A 201 5.97 6.66 13.70
CA HIS A 201 5.93 5.61 14.71
C HIS A 201 6.49 6.19 16.00
N GLN A 202 5.64 6.27 17.03
CA GLN A 202 5.93 7.05 18.23
C GLN A 202 6.33 8.49 17.88
N ASN A 203 7.48 8.96 18.38
CA ASN A 203 8.02 10.29 18.12
C ASN A 203 9.03 10.32 16.97
N GLU A 204 9.09 9.28 16.14
CA GLU A 204 10.03 9.17 15.03
C GLU A 204 9.35 9.05 13.67
N VAL A 205 10.09 9.46 12.64
CA VAL A 205 9.68 9.39 11.25
C VAL A 205 10.62 8.45 10.49
N LEU A 206 10.05 7.38 9.94
CA LEU A 206 10.75 6.47 9.03
C LEU A 206 10.40 6.88 7.59
N LYS A 207 11.44 7.07 6.77
CA LYS A 207 11.33 7.58 5.39
C LYS A 207 11.65 6.48 4.39
N PHE A 208 10.66 6.04 3.63
CA PHE A 208 10.82 4.96 2.66
C PHE A 208 10.14 5.28 1.34
N LYS A 209 10.58 4.63 0.26
CA LYS A 209 9.90 4.69 -1.02
C LYS A 209 9.49 3.31 -1.51
N LEU A 210 8.35 3.28 -2.19
CA LEU A 210 7.71 2.11 -2.75
C LEU A 210 7.17 2.43 -4.15
N PRO A 211 7.06 1.45 -5.06
CA PRO A 211 6.26 1.61 -6.26
C PRO A 211 4.82 1.99 -5.91
N CYS A 212 4.19 2.82 -6.74
CA CYS A 212 2.82 3.28 -6.57
C CYS A 212 2.25 3.63 -7.94
N GLN A 213 0.93 3.55 -8.07
CA GLN A 213 0.24 4.06 -9.26
C GLN A 213 -0.51 5.34 -8.92
N SER A 214 -0.64 6.23 -9.90
CA SER A 214 -1.52 7.40 -9.79
C SER A 214 -2.41 7.54 -11.02
N ALA A 215 -3.72 7.70 -10.80
CA ALA A 215 -4.69 7.90 -11.86
C ALA A 215 -4.70 9.33 -12.41
N ALA A 216 -3.95 10.26 -11.83
CA ALA A 216 -3.93 11.66 -12.27
C ALA A 216 -3.04 11.87 -13.50
N ILE A 217 -3.45 12.74 -14.43
CA ILE A 217 -2.69 12.98 -15.67
C ILE A 217 -1.38 13.74 -15.42
N LEU A 218 -1.41 14.80 -14.60
CA LEU A 218 -0.24 15.66 -14.33
C LEU A 218 -0.10 16.09 -12.87
N PHE A 219 -1.21 16.36 -12.19
CA PHE A 219 -1.24 16.83 -10.81
C PHE A 219 -2.06 15.85 -9.96
N PRO A 220 -1.41 14.89 -9.30
CA PRO A 220 -2.08 13.97 -8.40
C PRO A 220 -2.76 14.72 -7.25
N GLY A 221 -4.06 14.54 -7.13
CA GLY A 221 -4.83 14.88 -5.94
C GLY A 221 -4.59 13.86 -4.83
N ASP A 222 -5.04 14.21 -3.63
CA ASP A 222 -4.88 13.41 -2.41
C ASP A 222 -5.44 11.99 -2.49
N PHE A 223 -6.37 11.73 -3.41
CA PHE A 223 -7.10 10.46 -3.53
C PHE A 223 -6.79 9.71 -4.83
N ASP A 224 -5.88 10.23 -5.66
CA ASP A 224 -5.60 9.68 -6.99
C ASP A 224 -4.56 8.56 -6.96
N TYR A 225 -4.22 8.02 -5.79
CA TYR A 225 -3.14 7.04 -5.62
C TYR A 225 -3.69 5.65 -5.30
N ASP A 226 -3.20 4.66 -6.05
CA ASP A 226 -3.29 3.26 -5.67
C ASP A 226 -1.96 2.84 -5.05
N THR A 227 -1.91 2.84 -3.71
CA THR A 227 -0.70 2.60 -2.95
C THR A 227 -0.55 1.14 -2.51
N GLY A 228 -1.65 0.41 -2.38
CA GLY A 228 -1.68 -0.92 -1.74
C GLY A 228 -1.09 -0.98 -0.32
N ILE A 229 -0.87 0.16 0.35
CA ILE A 229 -0.30 0.20 1.70
C ILE A 229 -1.41 0.06 2.72
N ASN A 230 -1.21 -0.83 3.70
CA ASN A 230 -2.03 -0.99 4.90
C ASN A 230 -1.09 -0.93 6.12
N TYR A 231 -1.51 -0.33 7.21
CA TYR A 231 -0.65 -0.13 8.39
C TYR A 231 -1.35 -0.52 9.69
N TYR A 232 -0.72 -1.40 10.45
CA TYR A 232 -1.31 -2.04 11.62
C TYR A 232 -0.46 -1.78 12.86
N ARG A 233 -1.07 -1.27 13.93
CA ARG A 233 -0.46 -1.24 15.26
C ARG A 233 -1.10 -2.29 16.17
N LEU A 234 -0.33 -2.76 17.14
CA LEU A 234 -0.88 -3.57 18.21
C LEU A 234 -1.74 -2.69 19.15
N PRO A 235 -2.88 -3.20 19.65
CA PRO A 235 -3.67 -2.47 20.62
C PRO A 235 -2.85 -2.12 21.87
N ALA A 236 -3.05 -0.91 22.40
CA ALA A 236 -2.24 -0.35 23.49
C ALA A 236 -2.16 -1.26 24.74
N GLN A 237 -3.19 -2.07 24.99
CA GLN A 237 -3.24 -3.03 26.10
C GLN A 237 -2.13 -4.09 26.08
N TYR A 238 -1.54 -4.38 24.92
CA TYR A 238 -0.48 -5.39 24.78
C TYR A 238 0.94 -4.83 24.97
N LYS A 239 1.09 -3.51 25.19
CA LYS A 239 2.34 -2.80 25.52
C LYS A 239 3.57 -3.08 24.62
N ALA A 240 3.36 -3.67 23.45
CA ALA A 240 4.42 -3.94 22.50
C ALA A 240 4.53 -2.77 21.51
N ASP A 241 5.73 -2.19 21.44
CA ASP A 241 6.03 -1.06 20.57
C ASP A 241 6.45 -1.55 19.18
N VAL A 242 5.49 -2.11 18.46
CA VAL A 242 5.65 -2.74 17.16
C VAL A 242 4.48 -2.35 16.25
N ALA A 243 4.77 -2.13 14.98
CA ALA A 243 3.77 -1.98 13.94
C ALA A 243 4.13 -2.82 12.71
N PHE A 244 3.15 -3.05 11.85
CA PHE A 244 3.29 -3.81 10.62
C PHE A 244 2.81 -2.98 9.45
N LEU A 245 3.50 -3.09 8.32
CA LEU A 245 3.11 -2.48 7.07
C LEU A 245 2.93 -3.59 6.05
N VAL A 246 1.75 -3.69 5.46
CA VAL A 246 1.47 -4.59 4.35
C VAL A 246 1.44 -3.78 3.07
N TYR A 247 2.18 -4.24 2.07
CA TYR A 247 2.13 -3.72 0.71
C TYR A 247 1.50 -4.78 -0.19
N ALA A 248 0.29 -4.53 -0.66
CA ALA A 248 -0.53 -5.44 -1.45
C ALA A 248 -1.15 -4.67 -2.63
N VAL A 249 -0.39 -4.56 -3.73
CA VAL A 249 -0.85 -3.97 -5.00
C VAL A 249 -1.16 -5.08 -6.01
N ASN A 250 -2.11 -4.83 -6.90
CA ASN A 250 -2.56 -5.84 -7.88
C ASN A 250 -1.46 -6.34 -8.84
N SER A 251 -0.38 -5.57 -9.03
CA SER A 251 0.67 -5.81 -10.03
C SER A 251 1.99 -6.33 -9.45
N ALA A 252 2.12 -6.49 -8.13
CA ALA A 252 3.35 -6.94 -7.49
C ALA A 252 3.08 -7.97 -6.38
N PRO A 253 4.06 -8.84 -6.06
CA PRO A 253 3.92 -9.75 -4.92
C PRO A 253 3.68 -8.99 -3.63
N ASN A 254 2.74 -9.48 -2.82
CA ASN A 254 2.49 -8.88 -1.50
C ASN A 254 3.75 -8.97 -0.64
N SER A 255 3.97 -7.95 0.18
CA SER A 255 5.12 -7.88 1.07
C SER A 255 4.69 -7.40 2.44
N LEU A 256 5.22 -8.04 3.48
CA LEU A 256 5.02 -7.66 4.86
C LEU A 256 6.31 -7.04 5.41
N TYR A 257 6.17 -5.92 6.11
CA TYR A 257 7.27 -5.27 6.83
C TYR A 257 6.87 -5.06 8.28
N ILE A 258 7.88 -5.04 9.16
CA ILE A 258 7.73 -4.79 10.59
C ILE A 258 8.50 -3.54 10.97
N VAL A 259 7.84 -2.63 11.69
CA VAL A 259 8.45 -1.53 12.44
C VAL A 259 8.68 -2.00 13.87
N LYS A 260 9.94 -1.98 14.32
CA LYS A 260 10.32 -2.40 15.67
C LYS A 260 11.50 -1.58 16.19
N HIS A 261 11.63 -1.53 17.52
CA HIS A 261 12.80 -0.98 18.18
C HIS A 261 14.07 -1.76 17.79
N LYS A 262 15.20 -1.05 17.70
CA LYS A 262 16.53 -1.61 17.42
C LYS A 262 17.06 -2.49 18.54
#